data_AF-A0A6N6MJD8-F1
#
_entry.id   AF-A0A6N6MJD8-F1
#
_cell.length_a   1.000
_cell.length_b   1.000
_cell.length_c   1.000
_cell.angle_alpha   90.00
_cell.angle_beta   90.00
_cell.angle_gamma   90.00
#
_symmetry.space_group_name_H-M   'P 1'
#
loop_
_entity.id
_entity.type
_entity.pdbx_description
1 polymer ?
#
loop_
_entity_poly.entity_id
_entity_poly.type
_entity_poly.pdbx_seq_one_letter_code
_entity_poly.pdbx_strand_id
1 'polypeptide(L)'
;MKKYIKYAIPCIMLFFFVRNLILVETDHLDSWMGGGMRMFGKIDKMLYRVSGINIKHNNKVYFVNLRDIKTLEDIYVESRIMPNDERLTEFIEQLKKFDWCYNAEADKIMFKEPTTIYDNTICTEPVNPENIVDMEVYRIDYNRESDMIQLNRINHVENNNH
;
A
#
# COMPACT_ATOMS: atom_id res chain seq x y z
N MET A 1 -14.13 -53.02 -2.88
CA MET A 1 -14.26 -51.57 -3.23
C MET A 1 -14.64 -50.67 -2.05
N LYS A 2 -15.77 -50.87 -1.35
CA LYS A 2 -16.23 -49.96 -0.27
C LYS A 2 -15.22 -49.72 0.88
N LYS A 3 -14.43 -50.73 1.29
CA LYS A 3 -13.39 -50.58 2.33
C LYS A 3 -12.24 -49.65 1.89
N TYR A 4 -11.80 -49.71 0.64
CA TYR A 4 -10.70 -48.87 0.14
C TYR A 4 -11.12 -47.39 0.06
N ILE A 5 -12.35 -47.11 -0.35
CA ILE A 5 -12.91 -45.75 -0.37
C ILE A 5 -12.98 -45.14 1.04
N LYS A 6 -13.29 -45.97 2.06
CA LYS A 6 -13.35 -45.54 3.46
C LYS A 6 -12.02 -45.00 4.00
N TYR A 7 -10.89 -45.50 3.51
CA TYR A 7 -9.56 -45.03 3.92
C TYR A 7 -8.96 -44.00 2.94
N ALA A 8 -9.36 -44.03 1.67
CA ALA A 8 -8.91 -43.06 0.67
C ALA A 8 -9.42 -41.64 0.98
N ILE A 9 -10.70 -41.50 1.37
CA ILE A 9 -11.29 -40.17 1.66
C ILE A 9 -10.55 -39.45 2.80
N PRO A 10 -10.31 -40.07 3.98
CA PRO A 10 -9.53 -39.44 5.05
C PRO A 10 -8.10 -39.10 4.63
N CYS A 11 -7.42 -39.95 3.85
CA CYS A 11 -6.06 -39.68 3.39
C CYS A 11 -6.01 -38.49 2.44
N ILE A 12 -6.97 -38.38 1.51
CA ILE A 12 -7.09 -37.24 0.60
C ILE A 12 -7.37 -35.96 1.38
N MET A 13 -8.28 -36.01 2.37
CA MET A 13 -8.56 -34.86 3.25
C MET A 13 -7.34 -34.43 4.06
N LEU A 14 -6.58 -35.38 4.62
CA LEU A 14 -5.35 -35.10 5.36
C LEU A 14 -4.30 -34.45 4.46
N PHE A 15 -4.13 -34.94 3.22
CA PHE A 15 -3.24 -34.33 2.23
C PHE A 15 -3.62 -32.89 1.92
N PHE A 16 -4.90 -32.59 1.68
CA PHE A 16 -5.36 -31.22 1.47
C PHE A 16 -5.14 -30.34 2.70
N PHE A 17 -5.32 -30.89 3.90
CA PHE A 17 -5.08 -30.15 5.14
C PHE A 17 -3.61 -29.79 5.33
N VAL A 18 -2.69 -30.75 5.17
CA VAL A 18 -1.24 -30.53 5.27
C VAL A 18 -0.76 -29.57 4.18
N ARG A 19 -1.22 -29.74 2.94
CA ARG A 19 -0.93 -28.82 1.84
C ARG A 19 -1.35 -27.39 2.19
N ASN A 20 -2.55 -27.21 2.74
CA ASN A 20 -3.05 -25.91 3.12
C ASN A 20 -2.23 -25.29 4.26
N LEU A 21 -1.78 -26.08 5.22
CA LEU A 21 -0.93 -25.61 6.32
C LEU A 21 0.42 -25.09 5.80
N ILE A 22 1.08 -25.88 4.94
CA ILE A 22 2.35 -25.47 4.30
C ILE A 22 2.16 -24.20 3.48
N LEU A 23 1.10 -24.14 2.66
CA LEU A 23 0.81 -22.99 1.79
C LEU A 23 0.54 -21.70 2.59
N VAL A 24 -0.15 -21.78 3.73
CA VAL A 24 -0.32 -20.64 4.65
C VAL A 24 1.00 -20.22 5.25
N GLU A 25 1.83 -21.17 5.66
CA GLU A 25 3.12 -20.89 6.30
C GLU A 25 4.16 -20.36 5.33
N THR A 26 4.17 -20.71 4.04
CA THR A 26 5.24 -20.31 3.10
C THR A 26 4.91 -19.08 2.28
N ASP A 27 3.67 -18.93 1.80
CA ASP A 27 3.32 -17.96 0.74
C ASP A 27 2.52 -16.74 1.25
N HIS A 28 2.38 -16.58 2.57
CA HIS A 28 1.55 -15.53 3.20
C HIS A 28 0.12 -15.49 2.63
N LEU A 29 -0.44 -16.67 2.31
CA LEU A 29 -1.76 -16.81 1.72
C LEU A 29 -2.83 -16.63 2.79
N ASP A 30 -3.87 -15.89 2.46
CA ASP A 30 -5.06 -15.80 3.31
C ASP A 30 -6.20 -16.63 2.76
N SER A 31 -7.03 -17.15 3.66
CA SER A 31 -8.14 -18.02 3.24
C SER A 31 -9.22 -17.19 2.54
N TRP A 32 -9.51 -17.51 1.28
CA TRP A 32 -10.70 -16.99 0.61
C TRP A 32 -11.90 -17.83 1.05
N MET A 33 -12.81 -17.25 1.83
CA MET A 33 -14.06 -17.91 2.27
C MET A 33 -15.14 -17.81 1.19
N GLY A 34 -14.85 -18.27 -0.04
CA GLY A 34 -15.81 -18.38 -1.13
C GLY A 34 -16.12 -19.85 -1.45
N GLY A 35 -17.10 -20.44 -0.74
CA GLY A 35 -17.71 -21.74 -1.07
C GLY A 35 -17.02 -22.99 -0.50
N GLY A 36 -17.68 -23.69 0.43
CA GLY A 36 -17.53 -25.13 0.79
C GLY A 36 -16.15 -25.69 1.22
N MET A 37 -15.10 -25.43 0.45
CA MET A 37 -13.71 -25.80 0.71
C MET A 37 -12.89 -24.51 0.66
N ARG A 38 -12.20 -24.16 1.76
CA ARG A 38 -11.34 -22.97 1.80
C ARG A 38 -10.34 -23.00 0.65
N MET A 39 -10.50 -22.12 -0.34
CA MET A 39 -9.50 -21.93 -1.38
C MET A 39 -8.49 -20.91 -0.86
N PHE A 40 -7.22 -21.29 -0.77
CA PHE A 40 -6.13 -20.37 -0.44
C PHE A 40 -5.63 -19.78 -1.75
N GLY A 41 -6.08 -18.56 -2.05
CA GLY A 41 -5.52 -17.76 -3.13
C GLY A 41 -4.39 -16.92 -2.57
N LYS A 42 -3.39 -16.59 -3.42
CA LYS A 42 -2.44 -15.52 -3.11
C LYS A 42 -3.18 -14.20 -3.21
N ILE A 43 -3.95 -13.89 -2.17
CA ILE A 43 -4.63 -12.60 -2.06
C ILE A 43 -3.54 -11.63 -1.64
N ASP A 44 -3.01 -10.90 -2.63
CA ASP A 44 -2.21 -9.72 -2.36
C ASP A 44 -3.10 -8.69 -1.63
N LYS A 45 -2.96 -8.65 -0.30
CA LYS A 45 -3.81 -7.79 0.52
C LYS A 45 -3.34 -6.35 0.39
N MET A 46 -4.29 -5.44 0.18
CA MET A 46 -4.06 -4.00 0.30
C MET A 46 -3.41 -3.59 1.64
N LEU A 47 -3.58 -4.41 2.68
CA LEU A 47 -2.98 -4.22 4.02
C LEU A 47 -1.45 -4.21 3.98
N TYR A 48 -0.83 -4.89 3.00
CA TYR A 48 0.61 -4.91 2.81
C TYR A 48 1.08 -3.84 1.83
N ARG A 49 0.26 -2.84 1.52
CA ARG A 49 0.61 -1.79 0.57
C ARG A 49 0.68 -0.43 1.22
N VAL A 50 1.62 0.39 0.76
CA VAL A 50 1.79 1.79 1.13
C VAL A 50 1.80 2.60 -0.15
N SER A 51 1.08 3.71 -0.17
CA SER A 51 1.08 4.66 -1.27
C SER A 51 1.47 6.04 -0.75
N GLY A 52 2.21 6.77 -1.59
CA GLY A 52 2.72 8.07 -1.27
C GLY A 52 3.06 8.86 -2.52
N ILE A 53 3.35 10.14 -2.34
CA ILE A 53 3.82 11.03 -3.39
C ILE A 53 5.22 11.53 -3.09
N ASN A 54 6.02 11.70 -4.13
CA ASN A 54 7.32 12.33 -4.03
C ASN A 54 7.21 13.81 -4.38
N ILE A 55 7.62 14.68 -3.45
CA ILE A 55 7.57 16.13 -3.61
C ILE A 55 8.99 16.69 -3.59
N LYS A 56 9.34 17.49 -4.60
CA LYS A 56 10.65 18.15 -4.68
C LYS A 56 10.63 19.49 -3.95
N HIS A 57 11.56 19.70 -3.03
CA HIS A 57 11.71 20.97 -2.33
C HIS A 57 13.18 21.20 -1.97
N ASN A 58 13.72 22.40 -2.21
CA ASN A 58 15.12 22.76 -1.94
C ASN A 58 16.15 21.74 -2.44
N ASN A 59 15.95 21.24 -3.67
CA ASN A 59 16.79 20.23 -4.33
C ASN A 59 16.84 18.85 -3.64
N LYS A 60 15.94 18.59 -2.69
CA LYS A 60 15.70 17.27 -2.10
C LYS A 60 14.34 16.73 -2.56
N VAL A 61 14.17 15.41 -2.49
CA VAL A 61 12.90 14.73 -2.74
C VAL A 61 12.41 14.16 -1.41
N TYR A 62 11.16 14.45 -1.08
CA TYR A 62 10.50 13.98 0.13
C TYR A 62 9.37 13.04 -0.24
N PHE A 63 9.39 11.83 0.31
CA PHE A 63 8.29 10.89 0.21
C PHE A 63 7.24 11.19 1.27
N VAL A 64 6.03 11.54 0.85
CA VAL A 64 4.89 11.78 1.72
C VAL A 64 3.99 10.55 1.70
N ASN A 65 3.92 9.86 2.83
CA ASN A 65 3.04 8.71 3.00
C ASN A 65 1.59 9.19 3.22
N LEU A 66 0.68 8.85 2.29
CA LEU A 66 -0.71 9.30 2.36
C LEU A 66 -1.46 8.69 3.56
N ARG A 67 -0.99 7.56 4.10
CA ARG A 67 -1.55 6.94 5.30
C ARG A 67 -1.59 7.90 6.50
N ASP A 68 -0.63 8.80 6.58
CA ASP A 68 -0.44 9.68 7.74
C ASP A 68 -1.38 10.90 7.69
N ILE A 69 -2.13 11.07 6.59
CA ILE A 69 -3.01 12.21 6.35
C ILE A 69 -4.45 11.74 6.32
N LYS A 70 -5.18 11.94 7.42
CA LYS A 70 -6.54 11.44 7.59
C LYS A 70 -7.51 11.93 6.53
N THR A 71 -7.36 13.18 6.07
CA THR A 71 -8.21 13.76 5.02
C THR A 71 -8.06 13.08 3.66
N LEU A 72 -6.94 12.36 3.44
CA LEU A 72 -6.64 11.67 2.20
C LEU A 72 -6.84 10.16 2.31
N GLU A 73 -7.57 9.68 3.34
CA GLU A 73 -7.80 8.25 3.58
C GLU A 73 -8.43 7.55 2.37
N ASP A 74 -9.41 8.17 1.71
CA ASP A 74 -10.06 7.60 0.52
C ASP A 74 -9.05 7.41 -0.62
N ILE A 75 -8.25 8.45 -0.93
CA ILE A 75 -7.19 8.38 -1.95
C ILE A 75 -6.14 7.32 -1.56
N TYR A 76 -5.75 7.25 -0.29
CA TYR A 76 -4.82 6.25 0.21
C TYR A 76 -5.35 4.81 0.09
N VAL A 77 -6.61 4.57 0.42
CA VAL A 77 -7.24 3.26 0.27
C VAL A 77 -7.34 2.89 -1.21
N GLU A 78 -7.85 3.80 -2.02
CA GLU A 78 -8.10 3.56 -3.43
C GLU A 78 -6.83 3.34 -4.25
N SER A 79 -5.80 4.15 -4.02
CA SER A 79 -4.50 4.00 -4.70
C SER A 79 -3.82 2.66 -4.41
N ARG A 80 -4.12 2.01 -3.29
CA ARG A 80 -3.61 0.68 -2.97
C ARG A 80 -4.45 -0.45 -3.57
N ILE A 81 -5.73 -0.21 -3.82
CA ILE A 81 -6.64 -1.19 -4.40
C ILE A 81 -6.46 -1.17 -5.92
N MET A 82 -5.69 -2.13 -6.43
CA MET A 82 -5.36 -2.27 -7.86
C MET A 82 -4.78 -0.98 -8.45
N PRO A 83 -3.52 -0.65 -8.10
CA PRO A 83 -2.87 0.55 -8.63
C PRO A 83 -2.71 0.43 -10.15
N ASN A 84 -3.27 1.37 -10.90
CA ASN A 84 -3.06 1.49 -12.34
C ASN A 84 -2.71 2.94 -12.69
N ASP A 85 -2.08 3.14 -13.83
CA ASP A 85 -1.41 4.39 -14.14
C ASP A 85 -2.41 5.55 -14.32
N GLU A 86 -3.56 5.26 -14.93
CA GLU A 86 -4.64 6.23 -15.14
C GLU A 86 -5.16 6.78 -13.80
N ARG A 87 -5.51 5.90 -12.85
CA ARG A 87 -6.00 6.31 -11.53
C ARG A 87 -4.94 7.03 -10.71
N LEU A 88 -3.68 6.58 -10.77
CA LEU A 88 -2.59 7.26 -10.06
C LEU A 88 -2.36 8.67 -10.63
N THR A 89 -2.47 8.84 -11.95
CA THR A 89 -2.42 10.17 -12.58
C THR A 89 -3.55 11.07 -12.09
N GLU A 90 -4.79 10.55 -12.04
CA GLU A 90 -5.93 11.30 -11.49
C GLU A 90 -5.73 11.70 -10.02
N PHE A 91 -5.14 10.83 -9.21
CA PHE A 91 -4.82 11.15 -7.82
C PHE A 91 -3.75 12.22 -7.70
N ILE A 92 -2.70 12.20 -8.54
CA ILE A 92 -1.71 13.30 -8.58
C ILE A 92 -2.41 14.63 -8.85
N GLU A 93 -3.29 14.70 -9.86
CA GLU A 93 -4.05 15.91 -10.19
C GLU A 93 -5.02 16.36 -9.08
N GLN A 94 -5.57 15.43 -8.31
CA GLN A 94 -6.33 15.76 -7.11
C GLN A 94 -5.42 16.30 -5.99
N LEU A 95 -4.27 15.67 -5.76
CA LEU A 95 -3.30 16.03 -4.72
C LEU A 95 -2.68 17.42 -4.97
N LYS A 96 -2.57 17.84 -6.24
CA LYS A 96 -2.16 19.20 -6.63
C LYS A 96 -3.12 20.30 -6.19
N LYS A 97 -4.38 19.98 -5.88
CA LYS A 97 -5.39 20.97 -5.46
C LYS A 97 -5.29 21.34 -3.98
N PHE A 98 -4.43 20.65 -3.23
CA PHE A 98 -4.27 20.86 -1.80
C PHE A 98 -3.04 21.70 -1.49
N ASP A 99 -3.07 22.31 -0.31
CA ASP A 99 -1.96 23.11 0.20
C ASP A 99 -0.94 22.19 0.89
N TRP A 100 0.31 22.29 0.44
CA TRP A 100 1.46 21.58 0.99
C TRP A 100 2.40 22.54 1.69
N CYS A 101 3.07 22.08 2.74
CA CYS A 101 4.01 22.90 3.48
C CYS A 101 5.22 22.11 3.96
N TYR A 102 6.38 22.74 3.96
CA TYR A 102 7.60 22.23 4.56
C TYR A 102 7.70 22.62 6.04
N ASN A 103 8.03 21.65 6.88
CA ASN A 103 8.34 21.83 8.30
C ASN A 103 9.86 21.66 8.50
N ALA A 104 10.55 22.75 8.83
CA ALA A 104 12.00 22.77 8.99
C ALA A 104 12.50 22.05 10.26
N GLU A 105 11.69 21.97 11.32
CA GLU A 105 12.09 21.28 12.56
C GLU A 105 12.12 19.76 12.37
N ALA A 106 11.19 19.23 11.57
CA ALA A 106 11.05 17.80 11.31
C ALA A 106 11.62 17.34 9.97
N ASP A 107 12.22 18.24 9.17
CA ASP A 107 12.73 18.02 7.80
C ASP A 107 11.74 17.20 6.94
N LYS A 108 10.47 17.63 6.90
CA LYS A 108 9.39 16.91 6.21
C LYS A 108 8.39 17.82 5.52
N ILE A 109 7.79 17.31 4.45
CA ILE A 109 6.64 17.92 3.79
C ILE A 109 5.37 17.41 4.47
N MET A 110 4.44 18.31 4.74
CA MET A 110 3.17 18.03 5.38
C MET A 110 2.00 18.58 4.57
N PHE A 111 0.86 17.92 4.73
CA PHE A 111 -0.42 18.40 4.25
C PHE A 111 -0.97 19.48 5.18
N LYS A 112 -1.47 20.57 4.61
CA LYS A 112 -2.15 21.62 5.37
C LYS A 112 -3.65 21.36 5.35
N GLU A 113 -4.17 20.83 6.46
CA GLU A 113 -5.60 20.59 6.57
C GLU A 113 -6.40 21.91 6.53
N PRO A 114 -7.53 21.95 5.79
CA PRO A 114 -8.28 23.19 5.58
C PRO A 114 -9.08 23.69 6.81
N THR A 115 -9.25 22.88 7.86
CA THR A 115 -10.18 23.17 8.98
C THR A 115 -9.60 23.07 10.39
N THR A 116 -8.30 22.80 10.56
CA THR A 116 -7.68 22.77 11.89
C THR A 116 -7.11 24.14 12.25
N ILE A 117 -7.74 24.78 13.25
CA ILE A 117 -7.15 25.90 13.98
C ILE A 117 -5.84 25.39 14.57
N TYR A 118 -4.73 25.94 14.04
CA TYR A 118 -3.34 25.61 14.29
C TYR A 118 -3.06 25.06 15.70
N ASP A 119 -2.94 23.74 15.79
CA ASP A 119 -2.16 23.13 16.86
C ASP A 119 -0.70 23.09 16.38
N ASN A 120 -0.05 24.26 16.38
CA ASN A 120 1.41 24.49 16.36
C ASN A 120 2.33 23.57 15.53
N THR A 121 1.89 22.87 14.49
CA THR A 121 2.81 22.32 13.52
C THR A 121 3.26 23.46 12.61
N ILE A 122 4.42 24.03 12.95
CA ILE A 122 5.00 25.21 12.32
C ILE A 122 5.26 24.90 10.84
N CYS A 123 4.28 25.22 10.02
CA CYS A 123 4.44 25.34 8.59
C CYS A 123 5.48 26.45 8.35
N THR A 124 6.68 26.05 7.93
CA THR A 124 7.80 26.98 7.78
C THR A 124 7.76 27.67 6.41
N GLU A 125 7.47 26.89 5.36
CA GLU A 125 7.47 27.39 3.99
C GLU A 125 6.39 26.69 3.15
N PRO A 126 5.55 27.43 2.38
CA PRO A 126 4.59 26.82 1.46
C PRO A 126 5.31 26.11 0.32
N VAL A 127 4.79 24.95 -0.08
CA VAL A 127 5.36 24.13 -1.16
C VAL A 127 4.40 24.17 -2.34
N ASN A 128 4.91 24.54 -3.52
CA ASN A 128 4.11 24.57 -4.74
C ASN A 128 3.62 23.15 -5.07
N PRO A 129 2.30 22.92 -5.24
CA PRO A 129 1.78 21.60 -5.59
C PRO A 129 2.32 21.05 -6.93
N GLU A 130 2.76 21.91 -7.85
CA GLU A 130 3.44 21.49 -9.09
C GLU A 130 4.78 20.78 -8.85
N ASN A 131 5.31 20.86 -7.63
CA ASN A 131 6.51 20.12 -7.24
C ASN A 131 6.24 18.65 -6.88
N ILE A 132 4.99 18.18 -6.94
CA ILE A 132 4.68 16.75 -6.89
C ILE A 132 5.22 16.13 -8.18
N VAL A 133 6.24 15.29 -8.05
CA VAL A 133 6.98 14.72 -9.18
C VAL A 133 6.36 13.40 -9.62
N ASP A 134 5.90 12.60 -8.67
CA ASP A 134 5.35 11.28 -8.96
C ASP A 134 4.53 10.74 -7.78
N MET A 135 3.80 9.66 -8.06
CA MET A 135 3.11 8.84 -7.07
C MET A 135 3.59 7.40 -7.16
N GLU A 136 3.85 6.79 -6.01
CA GLU A 136 4.36 5.43 -5.91
C GLU A 136 3.52 4.58 -4.98
N VAL A 137 3.39 3.30 -5.36
CA VAL A 137 2.74 2.28 -4.55
C VAL A 137 3.70 1.14 -4.31
N TYR A 138 4.00 0.89 -3.04
CA TYR A 138 4.91 -0.14 -2.58
C TYR A 138 4.16 -1.28 -1.91
N ARG A 139 4.68 -2.49 -2.08
CA ARG A 139 4.36 -3.67 -1.28
C ARG A 139 5.38 -3.80 -0.17
N ILE A 140 4.90 -4.05 1.03
CA ILE A 140 5.69 -4.44 2.18
C ILE A 140 5.81 -5.96 2.12
N ASP A 141 7.01 -6.46 1.85
CA ASP A 141 7.33 -7.88 1.89
C ASP A 141 8.32 -8.15 3.01
N TYR A 142 8.10 -9.21 3.77
CA TYR A 142 9.05 -9.64 4.80
C TYR A 142 9.96 -10.72 4.22
N ASN A 143 11.25 -10.40 4.13
CA ASN A 143 12.27 -11.33 3.67
C ASN A 143 12.76 -12.17 4.85
N ARG A 144 12.38 -13.46 4.85
CA ARG A 144 12.71 -14.40 5.92
C ARG A 144 14.20 -14.73 6.03
N GLU A 145 14.93 -14.71 4.93
CA GLU A 145 16.37 -15.06 4.92
C GLU A 145 17.20 -13.96 5.57
N SER A 146 16.78 -12.71 5.43
CA SER A 146 17.46 -11.55 5.98
C SER A 146 16.81 -11.00 7.26
N ASP A 147 15.67 -11.53 7.67
CA ASP A 147 14.84 -11.01 8.78
C ASP A 147 14.57 -9.49 8.63
N MET A 148 14.36 -9.05 7.38
CA MET A 148 14.17 -7.64 7.05
C MET A 148 12.86 -7.40 6.30
N ILE A 149 12.25 -6.25 6.57
CA ILE A 149 11.14 -5.72 5.77
C ILE A 149 11.72 -5.05 4.52
N GLN A 150 11.23 -5.45 3.35
CA GLN A 150 11.56 -4.89 2.05
C GLN A 150 10.35 -4.19 1.45
N LEU A 151 10.59 -3.05 0.80
CA LEU A 151 9.59 -2.34 0.04
C LEU A 151 9.79 -2.63 -1.44
N ASN A 152 8.84 -3.35 -2.05
CA ASN A 152 8.86 -3.67 -3.46
C ASN A 152 7.87 -2.76 -4.20
N ARG A 153 8.36 -1.93 -5.11
CA ARG A 153 7.50 -1.04 -5.89
C ARG A 153 6.58 -1.85 -6.81
N ILE A 154 5.28 -1.66 -6.67
CA ILE A 154 4.25 -2.34 -7.48
C ILE A 154 3.84 -1.45 -8.65
N ASN A 155 3.68 -0.15 -8.42
CA ASN A 155 3.34 0.79 -9.47
C ASN A 155 3.92 2.20 -9.19
N HIS A 156 4.09 2.97 -10.25
CA HIS A 156 4.67 4.31 -10.25
C HIS A 156 4.18 5.10 -11.47
N VAL A 157 3.81 6.36 -11.25
CA VAL A 157 3.47 7.29 -12.32
C VAL A 157 4.21 8.60 -12.08
N GLU A 158 4.96 9.02 -13.09
CA GLU A 158 5.56 10.34 -13.14
C GLU A 158 4.50 11.37 -13.52
N ASN A 159 4.55 12.53 -12.85
CA ASN A 159 3.82 13.71 -13.24
C ASN A 159 4.43 14.24 -14.55
N ASN A 160 3.84 13.82 -15.67
CA ASN A 160 4.18 14.33 -16.99
C ASN A 160 3.69 15.78 -17.10
N ASN A 161 4.47 16.73 -16.60
CA ASN A 161 4.29 18.15 -16.90
C ASN A 161 4.54 18.34 -18.41
N HIS A 162 3.47 18.29 -19.21
CA HIS A 162 3.44 18.78 -20.58
C HIS A 162 2.93 20.21 -20.63
#